data_AF-A0A9N9KSV0-F1
#
_entry.id   AF-A0A9N9KSV0-F1
#
_cell.length_a   1.000
_cell.length_b   1.000
_cell.length_c   1.000
_cell.angle_alpha   90.00
_cell.angle_beta   90.00
_cell.angle_gamma   90.00
#
_symmetry.space_group_name_H-M   'P 1'
#
loop_
_entity.id
_entity.type
_entity.pdbx_description
1 polymer ?
#
loop_
_entity_poly.entity_id
_entity_poly.type
_entity_poly.pdbx_seq_one_letter_code
_entity_poly.pdbx_strand_id
1 'polypeptide(L)'
;MPSHQKPIHIMDPSATRPTPDAAYYTTHPFVIFNPDHGLTWLSRIGPENTSSLHTLRIMIHAVYNPGPNPTSTGTPPSGPAWIALFNYLSYYATGLKEVKVHWDSDAEHYGGGADGEVVRALAGIGGLERLELGGFYLESWPGYLEENTGAEVVEEKERGKAAYWVELARWRRHFEVGGS
;
A
#
# COMPACT_ATOMS: atom_id res chain seq x y z
N MET A 1 -16.05 9.59 15.91
CA MET A 1 -16.62 8.69 14.88
C MET A 1 -15.83 8.90 13.61
N PRO A 2 -15.28 7.86 12.97
CA PRO A 2 -14.57 8.06 11.71
C PRO A 2 -15.59 8.55 10.68
N SER A 3 -15.26 9.65 10.03
CA SER A 3 -16.01 10.29 8.97
C SER A 3 -16.36 9.28 7.87
N HIS A 4 -17.64 9.02 7.62
CA HIS A 4 -18.14 8.21 6.49
C HIS A 4 -17.96 8.92 5.13
N GLN A 5 -16.95 9.76 4.99
CA GLN A 5 -16.69 10.44 3.74
C GLN A 5 -16.21 9.45 2.68
N LYS A 6 -16.75 9.62 1.47
CA LYS A 6 -16.36 8.83 0.32
C LYS A 6 -14.88 9.05 0.05
N PRO A 7 -14.07 7.99 -0.13
CA PRO A 7 -12.67 8.14 -0.50
C PRO A 7 -12.51 8.89 -1.82
N ILE A 8 -11.51 9.77 -1.86
CA ILE A 8 -11.19 10.61 -3.02
C ILE A 8 -10.00 9.99 -3.75
N HIS A 9 -10.18 9.70 -5.02
CA HIS A 9 -9.09 9.22 -5.87
C HIS A 9 -8.12 10.38 -6.12
N ILE A 10 -6.80 10.19 -5.96
CA ILE A 10 -5.82 11.30 -6.09
C ILE A 10 -5.77 11.94 -7.49
N MET A 11 -6.31 11.25 -8.50
CA MET A 11 -6.46 11.77 -9.87
C MET A 11 -7.72 12.61 -10.07
N ASP A 12 -8.62 12.64 -9.09
CA ASP A 12 -9.79 13.52 -9.10
C ASP A 12 -9.33 14.97 -8.88
N PRO A 13 -9.83 15.95 -9.66
CA PRO A 13 -9.49 17.36 -9.47
C PRO A 13 -9.72 17.87 -8.03
N SER A 14 -10.69 17.30 -7.32
CA SER A 14 -10.99 17.64 -5.93
C SER A 14 -9.88 17.27 -4.95
N ALA A 15 -9.02 16.30 -5.28
CA ALA A 15 -7.95 15.82 -4.41
C ALA A 15 -6.85 16.86 -4.12
N THR A 16 -6.85 17.98 -4.85
CA THR A 16 -5.86 19.05 -4.69
C THR A 16 -6.56 20.34 -4.29
N ARG A 17 -6.11 20.94 -3.18
CA ARG A 17 -6.46 22.31 -2.80
C ARG A 17 -5.23 23.21 -2.99
N PRO A 18 -5.38 24.39 -3.61
CA PRO A 18 -4.25 25.27 -3.93
C PRO A 18 -3.67 25.99 -2.72
N THR A 19 -4.37 25.96 -1.57
CA THR A 19 -3.93 26.56 -0.31
C THR A 19 -3.87 25.49 0.77
N PRO A 20 -3.03 25.68 1.81
CA PRO A 20 -3.06 24.83 3.00
C PRO A 20 -4.49 24.72 3.55
N ASP A 21 -4.99 23.50 3.69
CA ASP A 21 -6.35 23.19 4.15
C ASP A 21 -6.31 21.91 4.97
N ALA A 22 -5.74 21.99 6.18
CA ALA A 22 -5.61 20.85 7.07
C ALA A 22 -6.95 20.17 7.35
N ALA A 23 -8.04 20.94 7.46
CA ALA A 23 -9.38 20.39 7.69
C ALA A 23 -9.80 19.46 6.55
N TYR A 24 -9.50 19.81 5.29
CA TYR A 24 -9.78 18.95 4.16
C TYR A 24 -9.02 17.62 4.20
N TYR A 25 -7.70 17.67 4.45
CA TYR A 25 -6.82 16.48 4.43
C TYR A 25 -6.96 15.57 5.67
N THR A 26 -7.47 16.10 6.78
CA THR A 26 -7.78 15.34 8.00
C THR A 26 -9.14 14.65 7.97
N THR A 27 -10.08 15.13 7.15
CA THR A 27 -11.47 14.64 7.12
C THR A 27 -11.76 13.63 6.00
N HIS A 28 -11.05 13.75 4.87
CA HIS A 28 -11.27 12.90 3.70
C HIS A 28 -10.21 11.79 3.61
N PRO A 29 -10.63 10.54 3.36
CA PRO A 29 -9.70 9.49 2.97
C PRO A 29 -9.28 9.68 1.51
N PHE A 30 -8.00 9.50 1.20
CA PHE A 30 -7.49 9.54 -0.18
C PHE A 30 -7.04 8.16 -0.65
N VAL A 31 -7.15 7.90 -1.95
CA VAL A 31 -6.82 6.60 -2.54
C VAL A 31 -5.70 6.70 -3.58
N ILE A 32 -4.65 5.91 -3.39
CA ILE A 32 -3.48 5.80 -4.26
C ILE A 32 -3.43 4.39 -4.87
N PHE A 33 -3.41 4.31 -6.20
CA PHE A 33 -3.29 3.05 -6.97
C PHE A 33 -1.98 2.94 -7.73
N ASN A 34 -1.31 4.09 -7.92
CA ASN A 34 -0.05 4.18 -8.64
C ASN A 34 0.89 5.08 -7.80
N PRO A 35 2.09 4.59 -7.45
CA PRO A 35 3.02 5.31 -6.59
C PRO A 35 3.57 6.57 -7.25
N ASP A 36 3.77 6.60 -8.57
CA ASP A 36 4.26 7.80 -9.28
C ASP A 36 3.22 8.91 -9.27
N HIS A 37 1.94 8.55 -9.49
CA HIS A 37 0.83 9.48 -9.31
C HIS A 37 0.70 9.93 -7.86
N GLY A 38 0.91 9.02 -6.90
CA GLY A 38 0.93 9.33 -5.46
C GLY A 38 2.00 10.36 -5.11
N LEU A 39 3.24 10.12 -5.50
CA LEU A 39 4.38 11.03 -5.29
C LEU A 39 4.14 12.38 -5.98
N THR A 40 3.61 12.38 -7.20
CA THR A 40 3.26 13.61 -7.92
C THR A 40 2.19 14.40 -7.17
N TRP A 41 1.16 13.73 -6.66
CA TRP A 41 0.09 14.37 -5.89
C TRP A 41 0.60 14.93 -4.56
N LEU A 42 1.40 14.17 -3.81
CA LEU A 42 2.02 14.62 -2.55
C LEU A 42 2.89 15.86 -2.77
N SER A 43 3.68 15.88 -3.85
CA SER A 43 4.47 17.05 -4.24
C SER A 43 3.59 18.26 -4.59
N ARG A 44 2.39 18.05 -5.16
CA ARG A 44 1.47 19.14 -5.53
C ARG A 44 0.74 19.75 -4.33
N ILE A 45 0.30 18.92 -3.39
CA ILE A 45 -0.37 19.42 -2.18
C ILE A 45 0.62 20.06 -1.21
N GLY A 46 1.90 19.69 -1.30
CA GLY A 46 2.99 20.25 -0.50
C GLY A 46 3.10 19.65 0.90
N PRO A 47 4.20 19.93 1.60
CA PRO A 47 4.51 19.31 2.90
C PRO A 47 3.51 19.68 4.00
N GLU A 48 2.98 20.92 4.01
CA GLU A 48 2.00 21.35 5.03
C GLU A 48 0.71 20.51 4.96
N ASN A 49 0.15 20.35 3.76
CA ASN A 49 -1.03 19.51 3.54
C ASN A 49 -0.71 18.03 3.72
N THR A 50 0.47 17.57 3.26
CA THR A 50 0.92 16.18 3.46
C THR A 50 0.97 15.83 4.94
N SER A 51 1.50 16.72 5.78
CA SER A 51 1.54 16.52 7.23
C SER A 51 0.16 16.49 7.89
N SER A 52 -0.88 16.99 7.20
CA SER A 52 -2.27 17.00 7.64
C SER A 52 -3.07 15.78 7.15
N LEU A 53 -2.48 14.89 6.35
CA LEU A 53 -3.17 13.67 5.91
C LEU A 53 -3.45 12.77 7.11
N HIS A 54 -4.70 12.37 7.32
CA HIS A 54 -5.06 11.42 8.39
C HIS A 54 -5.29 10.00 7.89
N THR A 55 -5.89 9.83 6.70
CA THR A 55 -6.32 8.52 6.21
C THR A 55 -5.93 8.31 4.76
N LEU A 56 -5.19 7.23 4.50
CA LEU A 56 -4.83 6.78 3.15
C LEU A 56 -5.35 5.36 2.89
N ARG A 57 -5.77 5.15 1.65
CA ARG A 57 -6.04 3.83 1.08
C ARG A 57 -5.06 3.61 -0.06
N ILE A 58 -4.34 2.51 -0.02
CA ILE A 58 -3.28 2.21 -0.95
C ILE A 58 -3.59 0.85 -1.57
N MET A 59 -3.75 0.83 -2.88
CA MET A 59 -4.04 -0.40 -3.63
C MET A 59 -2.80 -0.71 -4.46
N ILE A 60 -2.09 -1.75 -4.03
CA ILE A 60 -0.81 -2.15 -4.59
C ILE A 60 -1.10 -3.26 -5.57
N HIS A 61 -1.04 -2.93 -6.86
CA HIS A 61 -1.11 -3.92 -7.92
C HIS A 61 0.00 -4.97 -7.78
N ALA A 62 -0.21 -6.13 -8.39
CA ALA A 62 0.78 -7.21 -8.35
C ALA A 62 2.15 -6.71 -8.83
N VAL A 63 3.18 -6.95 -8.02
CA VAL A 63 4.51 -6.36 -8.18
C VAL A 63 5.52 -7.46 -8.51
N TYR A 64 6.37 -7.14 -9.48
CA TYR A 64 7.50 -7.91 -9.99
C TYR A 64 7.15 -9.15 -10.78
N ASN A 65 7.58 -9.05 -12.04
CA ASN A 65 7.85 -10.15 -12.93
C ASN A 65 6.64 -10.94 -13.41
N PRO A 66 6.68 -11.35 -14.68
CA PRO A 66 5.66 -12.24 -15.17
C PRO A 66 5.81 -13.55 -14.41
N GLY A 67 4.73 -13.93 -13.79
CA GLY A 67 4.33 -15.29 -13.53
C GLY A 67 4.30 -16.09 -14.83
N PRO A 68 3.71 -17.29 -14.81
CA PRO A 68 3.97 -18.29 -15.84
C PRO A 68 3.56 -17.87 -17.27
N ASN A 69 2.80 -16.78 -17.44
CA ASN A 69 2.54 -16.14 -18.72
C ASN A 69 2.71 -14.61 -18.60
N PRO A 70 3.69 -13.97 -19.25
CA PRO A 70 3.73 -12.50 -19.38
C PRO A 70 2.70 -12.02 -20.43
N THR A 71 1.42 -11.83 -20.07
CA THR A 71 0.47 -11.32 -21.07
C THR A 71 -0.35 -10.12 -20.62
N SER A 72 0.28 -8.97 -20.41
CA SER A 72 -0.42 -7.69 -20.64
C SER A 72 0.50 -6.48 -20.72
N THR A 73 0.12 -5.56 -21.61
CA THR A 73 0.75 -4.28 -21.93
C THR A 73 0.62 -3.28 -20.77
N GLY A 74 1.76 -2.80 -20.29
CA GLY A 74 1.88 -1.79 -19.25
C GLY A 74 2.43 -2.42 -17.98
N THR A 75 3.75 -2.40 -17.84
CA THR A 75 4.42 -2.87 -16.61
C THR A 75 3.87 -2.05 -15.44
N PRO A 76 3.10 -2.63 -14.51
CA PRO A 76 2.71 -1.91 -13.31
C PRO A 76 3.98 -1.51 -12.56
N PRO A 77 3.96 -0.39 -11.82
CA PRO A 77 5.13 0.12 -11.13
C PRO A 77 5.67 -0.95 -10.17
N SER A 78 6.96 -1.24 -10.32
CA SER A 78 7.70 -2.20 -9.52
C SER A 78 7.87 -1.71 -8.08
N GLY A 79 8.33 -2.58 -7.19
CA GLY A 79 8.44 -2.26 -5.76
C GLY A 79 9.31 -1.04 -5.43
N PRO A 80 10.36 -0.65 -6.21
CA PRO A 80 11.10 0.59 -5.93
C PRO A 80 10.23 1.84 -5.87
N ALA A 81 9.20 1.95 -6.72
CA ALA A 81 8.32 3.12 -6.72
C ALA A 81 7.41 3.14 -5.48
N TRP A 82 6.91 1.97 -5.05
CA TRP A 82 6.16 1.83 -3.80
C TRP A 82 7.02 2.09 -2.57
N ILE A 83 8.27 1.61 -2.56
CA ILE A 83 9.25 1.92 -1.51
C ILE A 83 9.48 3.43 -1.43
N ALA A 84 9.66 4.11 -2.57
CA ALA A 84 9.83 5.56 -2.61
C ALA A 84 8.61 6.31 -2.05
N LEU A 85 7.40 5.89 -2.40
CA LEU A 85 6.16 6.45 -1.85
C LEU A 85 6.10 6.27 -0.32
N PHE A 86 6.35 5.06 0.18
CA PHE A 86 6.29 4.80 1.62
C PHE A 86 7.35 5.56 2.41
N ASN A 87 8.58 5.65 1.90
CA ASN A 87 9.64 6.44 2.51
C ASN A 87 9.30 7.95 2.53
N TYR A 88 8.59 8.44 1.51
CA TYR A 88 8.11 9.82 1.51
C TYR A 88 7.05 10.01 2.60
N LEU A 89 6.07 9.11 2.69
CA LEU A 89 5.02 9.17 3.70
C LEU A 89 5.58 9.09 5.12
N SER A 90 6.55 8.21 5.38
CA SER A 90 7.17 8.08 6.70
C SER A 90 7.84 9.37 7.18
N TYR A 91 8.33 10.20 6.26
CA TYR A 91 9.03 11.43 6.60
C TYR A 91 8.09 12.64 6.66
N TYR A 92 7.17 12.77 5.70
CA TYR A 92 6.37 13.99 5.51
C TYR A 92 4.92 13.89 6.01
N ALA A 93 4.35 12.69 6.08
CA ALA A 93 2.94 12.50 6.47
C ALA A 93 2.80 12.27 7.98
N THR A 94 3.32 13.18 8.80
CA THR A 94 3.40 13.03 10.26
C THR A 94 2.03 12.99 10.96
N GLY A 95 0.97 13.47 10.31
CA GLY A 95 -0.39 13.38 10.80
C GLY A 95 -1.10 12.08 10.45
N LEU A 96 -0.48 11.18 9.68
CA LEU A 96 -1.13 9.98 9.18
C LEU A 96 -1.48 9.04 10.34
N LYS A 97 -2.76 8.70 10.47
CA LYS A 97 -3.32 7.88 11.55
C LYS A 97 -3.79 6.52 11.08
N GLU A 98 -4.37 6.47 9.89
CA GLU A 98 -4.94 5.25 9.35
C GLU A 98 -4.44 5.01 7.93
N VAL A 99 -3.92 3.80 7.70
CA VAL A 99 -3.57 3.32 6.37
C VAL A 99 -4.33 2.03 6.12
N LYS A 100 -5.01 1.93 4.98
CA LYS A 100 -5.49 0.65 4.46
C LYS A 100 -4.65 0.26 3.26
N VAL A 101 -3.99 -0.88 3.31
CA VAL A 101 -3.26 -1.45 2.18
C VAL A 101 -4.00 -2.67 1.66
N HIS A 102 -4.32 -2.67 0.37
CA HIS A 102 -4.81 -3.84 -0.33
C HIS A 102 -3.72 -4.34 -1.28
N TRP A 103 -3.27 -5.57 -1.05
CA TRP A 103 -2.26 -6.25 -1.86
C TRP A 103 -2.97 -7.06 -2.94
N ASP A 104 -3.07 -6.49 -4.14
CA ASP A 104 -3.66 -7.16 -5.28
C ASP A 104 -2.75 -8.32 -5.74
N SER A 105 -3.32 -9.33 -6.38
CA SER A 105 -2.56 -10.39 -7.05
C SER A 105 -3.33 -10.89 -8.26
N ASP A 106 -2.62 -11.39 -9.26
CA ASP A 106 -3.24 -12.05 -10.40
C ASP A 106 -2.58 -13.41 -10.68
N ALA A 107 -3.15 -14.17 -11.62
CA ALA A 107 -2.66 -15.51 -11.96
C ALA A 107 -1.22 -15.51 -12.52
N GLU A 108 -0.76 -14.35 -12.98
CA GLU A 108 0.50 -14.10 -13.65
C GLU A 108 1.41 -13.18 -12.83
N HIS A 109 1.09 -12.71 -11.63
CA HIS A 109 1.95 -11.76 -10.91
C HIS A 109 1.72 -11.87 -9.40
N TYR A 110 2.82 -11.89 -8.64
CA TYR A 110 2.73 -11.93 -7.19
C TYR A 110 2.33 -10.57 -6.63
N GLY A 111 1.48 -10.57 -5.62
CA GLY A 111 1.14 -9.34 -4.91
C GLY A 111 2.35 -8.73 -4.20
N GLY A 112 2.37 -7.39 -4.09
CA GLY A 112 3.41 -6.67 -3.34
C GLY A 112 3.56 -7.12 -1.88
N GLY A 113 2.55 -7.81 -1.35
CA GLY A 113 2.57 -8.41 -0.01
C GLY A 113 3.56 -9.56 0.15
N ALA A 114 4.27 -9.99 -0.90
CA ALA A 114 5.40 -10.93 -0.80
C ALA A 114 6.77 -10.22 -0.82
N ASP A 115 6.84 -8.94 -1.20
CA ASP A 115 8.09 -8.18 -1.23
C ASP A 115 8.42 -7.62 0.17
N GLY A 116 9.44 -8.21 0.79
CA GLY A 116 9.91 -7.79 2.11
C GLY A 116 10.45 -6.35 2.14
N GLU A 117 11.00 -5.80 1.05
CA GLU A 117 11.46 -4.40 1.02
C GLU A 117 10.29 -3.42 1.00
N VAL A 118 9.25 -3.71 0.23
CA VAL A 118 8.02 -2.90 0.19
C VAL A 118 7.33 -2.92 1.56
N VAL A 119 7.22 -4.10 2.19
CA VAL A 119 6.63 -4.23 3.54
C VAL A 119 7.47 -3.52 4.61
N ARG A 120 8.81 -3.61 4.53
CA ARG A 120 9.70 -2.86 5.44
C ARG A 120 9.55 -1.34 5.28
N ALA A 121 9.39 -0.86 4.05
CA ALA A 121 9.16 0.57 3.80
C ALA A 121 7.81 1.03 4.37
N LEU A 122 6.74 0.23 4.21
CA LEU A 122 5.44 0.48 4.85
C LEU A 122 5.57 0.55 6.38
N ALA A 123 6.34 -0.38 6.97
CA ALA A 123 6.58 -0.40 8.41
C ALA A 123 7.33 0.84 8.94
N GLY A 124 8.00 1.59 8.06
CA GLY A 124 8.66 2.84 8.41
C GLY A 124 7.72 4.01 8.70
N ILE A 125 6.43 3.89 8.37
CA ILE A 125 5.43 4.92 8.68
C ILE A 125 5.10 4.88 10.17
N GLY A 126 5.67 5.83 10.92
CA GLY A 126 5.39 6.01 12.34
C GLY A 126 4.12 6.81 12.63
N GLY A 127 3.61 6.68 13.86
CA GLY A 127 2.47 7.48 14.35
C GLY A 127 1.09 6.98 13.91
N LEU A 128 1.05 5.86 13.19
CA LEU A 128 -0.18 5.16 12.82
C LEU A 128 -0.88 4.63 14.07
N GLU A 129 -2.20 4.81 14.09
CA GLU A 129 -3.09 4.22 15.09
C GLU A 129 -3.69 2.91 14.58
N ARG A 130 -3.94 2.82 13.26
CA ARG A 130 -4.58 1.66 12.62
C ARG A 130 -3.96 1.37 11.25
N LEU A 131 -3.65 0.11 11.00
CA LEU A 131 -3.22 -0.39 9.70
C LEU A 131 -4.12 -1.55 9.25
N GLU A 132 -4.89 -1.37 8.18
CA GLU A 132 -5.75 -2.41 7.65
C GLU A 132 -5.09 -3.13 6.47
N LEU A 133 -5.04 -4.47 6.49
CA LEU A 133 -4.41 -5.30 5.48
C LEU A 133 -5.44 -6.17 4.76
N GLY A 134 -5.64 -5.90 3.47
CA GLY A 134 -6.47 -6.69 2.56
C GLY A 134 -5.65 -7.36 1.45
N GLY A 135 -6.27 -8.33 0.78
CA GLY A 135 -5.65 -9.05 -0.34
C GLY A 135 -4.61 -10.09 0.10
N PHE A 136 -3.50 -10.14 -0.65
CA PHE A 136 -2.55 -11.25 -0.66
C PHE A 136 -1.18 -10.88 -0.07
N TYR A 137 -0.88 -11.41 1.12
CA TYR A 137 0.33 -11.10 1.89
C TYR A 137 0.76 -12.28 2.77
N LEU A 138 1.99 -12.24 3.30
CA LEU A 138 2.47 -13.30 4.17
C LEU A 138 1.82 -13.27 5.58
N GLU A 139 1.58 -14.45 6.17
CA GLU A 139 0.94 -14.63 7.48
C GLU A 139 1.75 -13.99 8.62
N SER A 140 3.05 -13.84 8.44
CA SER A 140 3.93 -13.15 9.40
C SER A 140 3.82 -11.62 9.34
N TRP A 141 3.25 -11.04 8.29
CA TRP A 141 3.23 -9.59 8.10
C TRP A 141 2.35 -8.82 9.08
N PRO A 142 1.16 -9.28 9.47
CA PRO A 142 0.36 -8.57 10.47
C PRO A 142 1.13 -8.34 11.78
N GLY A 143 1.72 -9.39 12.37
CA GLY A 143 2.50 -9.27 13.60
C GLY A 143 3.75 -8.41 13.42
N TYR A 144 4.49 -8.60 12.32
CA TYR A 144 5.65 -7.75 12.01
C TYR A 144 5.27 -6.27 11.90
N LEU A 145 4.17 -5.94 11.23
CA LEU A 145 3.74 -4.57 11.03
C LEU A 145 3.24 -3.94 12.33
N GLU A 146 2.53 -4.69 13.17
CA GLU A 146 2.10 -4.23 14.50
C GLU A 146 3.31 -3.88 15.37
N GLU A 147 4.31 -4.76 15.44
CA GLU A 147 5.55 -4.55 16.20
C GLU A 147 6.35 -3.32 15.73
N ASN A 148 6.40 -3.07 14.42
CA ASN A 148 7.26 -2.03 13.85
C ASN A 148 6.58 -0.67 13.66
N THR A 149 5.26 -0.64 13.49
CA THR A 149 4.50 0.62 13.34
C THR A 149 3.88 1.11 14.66
N GLY A 150 3.64 0.20 15.61
CA GLY A 150 2.88 0.47 16.83
C GLY A 150 1.37 0.63 16.61
N ALA A 151 0.88 0.40 15.39
CA ALA A 151 -0.54 0.49 15.04
C ALA A 151 -1.28 -0.81 15.35
N GLU A 152 -2.58 -0.71 15.61
CA GLU A 152 -3.47 -1.89 15.56
C GLU A 152 -3.56 -2.39 14.12
N VAL A 153 -3.09 -3.62 13.89
CA VAL A 153 -3.18 -4.24 12.56
C VAL A 153 -4.46 -5.05 12.44
N VAL A 154 -5.32 -4.67 11.49
CA VAL A 154 -6.60 -5.33 11.22
C VAL A 154 -6.55 -6.03 9.86
N GLU A 155 -6.78 -7.35 9.86
CA GLU A 155 -6.84 -8.12 8.63
C GLU A 155 -8.26 -8.10 8.03
N GLU A 156 -8.39 -7.70 6.76
CA GLU A 156 -9.64 -7.84 6.02
C GLU A 156 -9.92 -9.33 5.77
N LYS A 157 -11.11 -9.78 6.15
CA LYS A 157 -11.55 -11.17 5.97
C LYS A 157 -11.92 -11.41 4.51
N GLU A 158 -10.95 -11.61 3.63
CA GLU A 158 -11.23 -12.02 2.26
C GLU A 158 -11.35 -13.55 2.09
N ARG A 159 -12.37 -13.96 1.34
CA ARG A 159 -12.53 -15.31 0.81
C ARG A 159 -11.43 -15.54 -0.25
N GLY A 160 -10.40 -16.31 0.06
CA GLY A 160 -9.39 -16.70 -0.94
C GLY A 160 -7.98 -16.95 -0.41
N LYS A 161 -7.67 -16.53 0.84
CA LYS A 161 -6.34 -16.71 1.47
C LYS A 161 -5.78 -18.13 1.30
N ALA A 162 -6.60 -19.16 1.50
CA ALA A 162 -6.16 -20.56 1.37
C ALA A 162 -5.67 -20.94 -0.05
N ALA A 163 -6.31 -20.42 -1.11
CA ALA A 163 -5.92 -20.71 -2.48
C ALA A 163 -4.60 -20.01 -2.86
N TYR A 164 -4.41 -18.77 -2.39
CA TYR A 164 -3.15 -18.04 -2.55
C TYR A 164 -1.97 -18.74 -1.88
N TRP A 165 -2.15 -19.24 -0.65
CA TRP A 165 -1.09 -19.98 0.05
C TRP A 165 -0.69 -21.27 -0.66
N VAL A 166 -1.64 -21.95 -1.30
CA VAL A 166 -1.36 -23.12 -2.13
C VAL A 166 -0.52 -22.74 -3.35
N GLU A 167 -0.84 -21.65 -4.03
CA GLU A 167 -0.09 -21.20 -5.21
C GLU A 167 1.30 -20.65 -4.83
N LEU A 168 1.42 -19.88 -3.74
CA LEU A 168 2.70 -19.42 -3.22
C LEU A 168 3.62 -20.60 -2.82
N ALA A 169 3.07 -21.62 -2.16
CA ALA A 169 3.80 -22.82 -1.78
C ALA A 169 4.19 -23.71 -2.98
N ARG A 170 3.45 -23.65 -4.09
CA ARG A 170 3.84 -24.30 -5.36
C ARG A 170 5.00 -23.55 -6.00
N TRP A 171 4.96 -22.22 -6.03
CA TRP A 171 6.02 -21.41 -6.61
C TRP A 171 7.34 -21.52 -5.85
N ARG A 172 7.32 -21.40 -4.51
CA ARG A 172 8.54 -21.57 -3.69
C ARG A 172 9.24 -22.90 -3.97
N ARG A 173 8.48 -23.98 -4.06
CA ARG A 173 9.00 -25.31 -4.45
C ARG A 173 9.57 -25.37 -5.87
N HIS A 174 9.08 -24.56 -6.79
CA HIS A 174 9.54 -24.57 -8.18
C HIS A 174 10.84 -23.77 -8.38
N PHE A 175 11.12 -22.78 -7.52
CA PHE A 175 12.29 -21.90 -7.63
C PHE A 175 13.39 -22.18 -6.59
N GLU A 176 13.08 -22.79 -5.44
CA GLU A 176 14.10 -23.28 -4.50
C GLU A 176 14.84 -24.54 -5.02
N VAL A 177 14.25 -25.27 -5.97
CA VAL A 177 14.83 -26.51 -6.53
C VAL A 177 15.59 -26.25 -7.85
N GLY A 178 15.49 -25.04 -8.41
CA GLY A 178 16.15 -24.64 -9.67
C GLY A 178 17.40 -23.78 -9.51
N GLY A 179 17.78 -23.43 -8.29
CA GLY A 179 18.93 -22.58 -7.97
C GLY A 179 20.04 -23.34 -7.26
N SER A 180 20.75 -24.21 -7.99
CA SER A 180 22.04 -24.80 -7.58
C SER A 180 22.95 -24.93 -8.78
#